data_AF-A0A166I9X8-F1
#
_entry.id   AF-A0A166I9X8-F1
#
_cell.length_a   1.000
_cell.length_b   1.000
_cell.length_c   1.000
_cell.angle_alpha   90.00
_cell.angle_beta   90.00
_cell.angle_gamma   90.00
#
_symmetry.space_group_name_H-M   'P 1'
#
loop_
_entity.id
_entity.type
_entity.pdbx_description
1 polymer ?
#
loop_
_entity_poly.entity_id
_entity_poly.type
_entity_poly.pdbx_seq_one_letter_code
_entity_poly.pdbx_strand_id
1 'polypeptide(L)'
;MVGLIDQVAGTAAAIPLDPTDDAPVRAFTHETERRLADGCGIAQLPLKDFPETDPIGDMGDYDEALPYLYSSDEAGLRYSYGAVRGTRSADDWDLATTPRSFEREYDASGACAVLVDTFAYVDDPDGWKPFVDAVADSDRPSVVSTDSDRRWLLFRTGS
;
A
#
# COMPACT_ATOMS: atom_id res chain seq x y z
N MET A 1 -19.62 28.06 33.84
CA MET A 1 -20.52 26.89 33.75
C MET A 1 -20.51 26.46 32.29
N VAL A 2 -20.14 25.20 32.04
CA VAL A 2 -19.81 24.62 30.73
C VAL A 2 -21.09 24.27 29.99
N GLY A 3 -21.18 24.64 28.71
CA GLY A 3 -22.20 24.12 27.78
C GLY A 3 -21.59 23.00 26.95
N LEU A 4 -21.74 21.78 27.43
CA LEU A 4 -21.41 20.55 26.70
C LEU A 4 -22.60 20.27 25.77
N ILE A 5 -22.42 20.39 24.46
CA ILE A 5 -23.47 19.99 23.52
C ILE A 5 -23.42 18.46 23.37
N ASP A 6 -24.52 17.88 23.81
CA ASP A 6 -24.94 16.48 23.78
C ASP A 6 -24.94 15.93 22.34
N GLN A 7 -24.02 15.01 22.03
CA GLN A 7 -23.94 14.29 20.75
C GLN A 7 -24.82 13.02 20.74
N VAL A 8 -25.97 13.04 21.41
CA VAL A 8 -26.85 11.86 21.49
C VAL A 8 -28.29 12.19 21.13
N ALA A 9 -28.51 12.55 19.86
CA ALA A 9 -29.82 12.34 19.24
C ALA A 9 -29.83 10.94 18.64
N GLY A 10 -30.42 10.00 19.38
CA GLY A 10 -30.45 8.59 19.03
C GLY A 10 -31.15 8.29 17.71
N THR A 11 -30.49 7.47 16.90
CA THR A 11 -31.15 6.54 15.97
C THR A 11 -30.65 5.14 16.30
N ALA A 12 -31.50 4.36 16.97
CA ALA A 12 -31.33 2.92 17.10
C ALA A 12 -31.68 2.24 15.77
N ALA A 13 -30.88 2.50 14.74
CA ALA A 13 -30.71 1.56 13.64
C ALA A 13 -29.35 0.93 13.87
N ALA A 14 -29.32 -0.27 14.45
CA ALA A 14 -28.12 -1.07 14.39
C ALA A 14 -27.86 -1.33 12.90
N ILE A 15 -26.94 -0.56 12.31
CA ILE A 15 -26.42 -0.87 10.98
C ILE A 15 -25.91 -2.30 11.08
N PRO A 16 -26.43 -3.25 10.28
CA PRO A 16 -25.84 -4.58 10.24
C PRO A 16 -24.38 -4.41 9.83
N LEU A 17 -23.48 -4.63 10.79
CA LEU A 17 -22.05 -4.75 10.54
C LEU A 17 -21.85 -6.18 10.06
N ASP A 18 -22.25 -6.47 8.83
CA ASP A 18 -21.80 -7.68 8.18
C ASP A 18 -20.29 -7.54 8.00
N PRO A 19 -19.47 -8.44 8.58
CA PRO A 19 -18.04 -8.34 8.43
C PRO A 19 -17.69 -8.47 6.95
N THR A 20 -17.03 -7.46 6.40
CA THR A 20 -16.33 -7.60 5.14
C THR A 20 -15.28 -8.70 5.30
N ASP A 21 -15.17 -9.59 4.30
CA ASP A 21 -14.12 -10.59 4.29
C ASP A 21 -12.76 -9.93 4.01
N ASP A 22 -11.96 -9.75 5.06
CA ASP A 22 -10.61 -9.20 5.04
C ASP A 22 -9.52 -10.29 5.15
N ALA A 23 -9.90 -11.57 5.09
CA ALA A 23 -8.96 -12.68 5.26
C ALA A 23 -7.81 -12.68 4.25
N PRO A 24 -8.02 -12.37 2.94
CA PRO A 24 -6.93 -12.35 1.97
C PRO A 24 -5.84 -11.31 2.29
N VAL A 25 -6.23 -10.09 2.66
CA VAL A 25 -5.25 -9.02 2.97
C VAL A 25 -4.52 -9.30 4.27
N ARG A 26 -5.20 -9.84 5.29
CA ARG A 26 -4.54 -10.29 6.54
C ARG A 26 -3.51 -11.38 6.27
N ALA A 27 -3.86 -12.39 5.47
CA ALA A 27 -2.96 -13.48 5.11
C ALA A 27 -1.76 -12.98 4.31
N PHE A 28 -1.99 -12.08 3.35
CA PHE A 28 -0.93 -11.43 2.57
C PHE A 28 0.03 -10.60 3.44
N THR A 29 -0.50 -9.75 4.31
CA THR A 29 0.32 -8.94 5.22
C THR A 29 1.14 -9.83 6.15
N HIS A 30 0.55 -10.87 6.71
CA HIS A 30 1.26 -11.76 7.62
C HIS A 30 2.37 -12.57 6.92
N GLU A 31 2.17 -12.99 5.67
CA GLU A 31 3.26 -13.60 4.88
C GLU A 31 4.33 -12.57 4.50
N THR A 32 3.95 -11.32 4.23
CA THR A 32 4.88 -10.22 3.97
C THR A 32 5.82 -10.00 5.16
N GLU A 33 5.30 -9.95 6.39
CA GLU A 33 6.09 -9.84 7.62
C GLU A 33 7.08 -10.99 7.78
N ARG A 34 6.66 -12.23 7.50
CA ARG A 34 7.56 -13.40 7.55
C ARG A 34 8.69 -13.34 6.52
N ARG A 35 8.48 -12.63 5.42
CA ARG A 35 9.38 -12.63 4.27
C ARG A 35 10.40 -11.50 4.32
N LEU A 36 10.10 -10.42 5.01
CA LEU A 36 10.92 -9.22 5.12
C LEU A 36 11.66 -9.18 6.46
N ALA A 37 12.74 -8.39 6.50
CA ALA A 37 13.39 -8.06 7.76
C ALA A 37 12.60 -6.99 8.51
N ASP A 38 12.69 -7.00 9.84
CA ASP A 38 12.09 -5.98 10.70
C ASP A 38 12.53 -4.58 10.25
N GLY A 39 11.60 -3.62 10.24
CA GLY A 39 11.91 -2.24 9.86
C GLY A 39 12.02 -1.98 8.34
N CYS A 40 11.81 -3.00 7.49
CA CYS A 40 11.89 -2.86 6.04
C CYS A 40 10.96 -1.76 5.52
N GLY A 41 11.49 -0.90 4.65
CA GLY A 41 10.69 0.05 3.87
C GLY A 41 10.08 -0.64 2.66
N ILE A 42 8.80 -0.39 2.42
CA ILE A 42 8.02 -0.96 1.32
C ILE A 42 7.54 0.21 0.46
N ALA A 43 8.05 0.27 -0.77
CA ALA A 43 7.54 1.18 -1.79
C ALA A 43 6.25 0.59 -2.38
N GLN A 44 5.18 1.37 -2.42
CA GLN A 44 3.87 0.95 -2.90
C GLN A 44 3.61 1.46 -4.31
N LEU A 45 3.07 0.58 -5.14
CA LEU A 45 2.63 0.86 -6.49
C LEU A 45 1.11 0.62 -6.58
N PRO A 46 0.34 1.53 -7.21
CA PRO A 46 0.80 2.77 -7.85
C PRO A 46 1.31 3.79 -6.82
N LEU A 47 2.22 4.67 -7.24
CA LEU A 47 2.54 5.85 -6.43
C LEU A 47 1.35 6.80 -6.47
N LYS A 48 0.85 7.17 -5.30
CA LYS A 48 -0.34 8.00 -5.13
C LYS A 48 0.00 9.33 -4.46
N ASP A 49 -0.31 10.42 -5.13
CA ASP A 49 -0.25 11.76 -4.53
C ASP A 49 -1.32 11.90 -3.43
N PHE A 50 -1.02 12.60 -2.35
CA PHE A 50 -1.98 12.86 -1.28
C PHE A 50 -2.12 14.37 -1.03
N PRO A 51 -3.34 14.92 -0.80
CA PRO A 51 -4.62 14.27 -0.52
C PRO A 51 -5.57 14.07 -1.71
N GLU A 52 -5.18 14.45 -2.93
CA GLU A 52 -6.06 14.50 -4.09
C GLU A 52 -5.55 13.57 -5.20
N THR A 53 -6.28 12.49 -5.45
CA THR A 53 -6.23 11.76 -6.71
C THR A 53 -7.63 11.37 -7.11
N ASP A 54 -7.90 11.40 -8.41
CA ASP A 54 -9.05 10.68 -8.97
C ASP A 54 -8.94 9.18 -8.64
N PRO A 55 -10.04 8.40 -8.73
CA PRO A 55 -9.98 6.96 -8.58
C PRO A 55 -8.90 6.35 -9.49
N ILE A 56 -8.10 5.42 -8.95
CA ILE A 56 -7.05 4.73 -9.71
C ILE A 56 -7.51 3.31 -10.00
N GLY A 57 -7.89 3.04 -11.25
CA GLY A 57 -8.48 1.75 -11.63
C GLY A 57 -9.66 1.39 -10.74
N ASP A 58 -9.64 0.19 -10.17
CA ASP A 58 -10.65 -0.35 -9.26
C ASP A 58 -10.28 -0.17 -7.77
N MET A 59 -9.24 0.60 -7.43
CA MET A 59 -8.86 0.86 -6.04
C MET A 59 -9.83 1.82 -5.35
N GLY A 60 -10.22 1.48 -4.11
CA GLY A 60 -10.83 2.42 -3.18
C GLY A 60 -9.83 3.48 -2.68
N ASP A 61 -10.34 4.61 -2.20
CA ASP A 61 -9.52 5.77 -1.79
C ASP A 61 -8.41 5.44 -0.77
N TYR A 62 -8.69 4.48 0.11
CA TYR A 62 -7.82 4.08 1.23
C TYR A 62 -7.23 2.69 1.07
N ASP A 63 -7.42 2.04 -0.08
CA ASP A 63 -7.05 0.64 -0.25
C ASP A 63 -5.54 0.40 -0.14
N GLU A 64 -4.74 1.37 -0.57
CA GLU A 64 -3.29 1.35 -0.45
C GLU A 64 -2.83 1.29 1.02
N ALA A 65 -3.68 1.72 1.97
CA ALA A 65 -3.40 1.64 3.41
C ALA A 65 -3.67 0.25 4.02
N LEU A 66 -4.43 -0.62 3.33
CA LEU A 66 -4.91 -1.87 3.92
C LEU A 66 -3.78 -2.76 4.45
N PRO A 67 -2.67 -2.99 3.72
CA PRO A 67 -1.58 -3.81 4.24
C PRO A 67 -0.98 -3.25 5.54
N TYR A 68 -0.85 -1.92 5.64
CA TYR A 68 -0.37 -1.24 6.85
C TYR A 68 -1.31 -1.45 8.04
N LEU A 69 -2.63 -1.36 7.83
CA LEU A 69 -3.63 -1.54 8.90
C LEU A 69 -3.60 -2.93 9.54
N TYR A 70 -3.12 -3.94 8.81
CA TYR A 70 -2.97 -5.31 9.33
C TYR A 70 -1.54 -5.67 9.72
N SER A 71 -0.59 -4.75 9.55
CA SER A 71 0.80 -4.97 9.95
C SER A 71 0.96 -4.83 11.46
N SER A 72 1.82 -5.66 12.02
CA SER A 72 2.16 -5.67 13.44
C SER A 72 3.25 -4.64 13.74
N ASP A 73 3.17 -4.05 14.93
CA ASP A 73 4.22 -3.16 15.44
C ASP A 73 5.57 -3.88 15.60
N GLU A 74 5.55 -5.20 15.85
CA GLU A 74 6.76 -6.02 16.02
C GLU A 74 7.57 -6.12 14.72
N ALA A 75 6.92 -6.30 13.57
CA ALA A 75 7.60 -6.31 12.28
C ALA A 75 8.13 -4.92 11.90
N GLY A 76 7.49 -3.84 12.40
CA GLY A 76 7.94 -2.47 12.19
C GLY A 76 8.05 -2.06 10.72
N LEU A 77 7.28 -2.69 9.83
CA LEU A 77 7.30 -2.40 8.40
C LEU A 77 6.88 -0.95 8.14
N ARG A 78 7.57 -0.29 7.21
CA ARG A 78 7.32 1.12 6.85
C ARG A 78 6.79 1.19 5.43
N TYR A 79 5.61 1.75 5.26
CA TYR A 79 4.88 1.79 3.99
C TYR A 79 4.97 3.20 3.39
N SER A 80 5.14 3.31 2.06
CA SER A 80 5.25 4.61 1.39
C SER A 80 3.92 5.36 1.25
N TYR A 81 2.77 4.68 1.42
CA TYR A 81 1.46 5.32 1.40
C TYR A 81 1.37 6.45 2.42
N GLY A 82 0.61 7.50 2.08
CA GLY A 82 0.43 8.65 2.95
C GLY A 82 1.59 9.64 2.90
N ALA A 83 2.32 9.66 1.78
CA ALA A 83 3.27 10.70 1.42
C ALA A 83 2.53 12.05 1.21
N VAL A 84 2.14 12.69 2.31
CA VAL A 84 1.36 13.92 2.33
C VAL A 84 2.23 15.08 1.85
N ARG A 85 1.70 15.91 0.94
CA ARG A 85 2.35 17.15 0.48
C ARG A 85 2.94 17.96 1.65
N GLY A 86 4.21 18.33 1.54
CA GLY A 86 4.95 19.06 2.58
C GLY A 86 5.64 18.15 3.62
N THR A 87 5.60 16.83 3.43
CA THR A 87 6.44 15.88 4.16
C THR A 87 7.61 15.44 3.29
N ARG A 88 8.72 15.03 3.93
CA ARG A 88 9.88 14.46 3.23
C ARG A 88 9.49 13.30 2.32
N SER A 89 8.55 12.46 2.76
CA SER A 89 8.11 11.31 1.97
C SER A 89 7.40 11.73 0.68
N ALA A 90 6.69 12.86 0.65
CA ALA A 90 6.13 13.39 -0.59
C ALA A 90 7.24 13.84 -1.54
N ASP A 91 8.23 14.59 -1.04
CA ASP A 91 9.35 15.05 -1.85
C ASP A 91 10.15 13.87 -2.45
N ASP A 92 10.31 12.78 -1.69
CA ASP A 92 11.00 11.56 -2.13
C ASP A 92 10.22 10.84 -3.25
N TRP A 93 8.88 10.77 -3.19
CA TRP A 93 8.08 10.01 -4.17
C TRP A 93 7.54 10.83 -5.36
N ASP A 94 7.40 12.15 -5.24
CA ASP A 94 6.91 13.05 -6.30
C ASP A 94 7.72 12.96 -7.61
N LEU A 95 9.01 12.60 -7.51
CA LEU A 95 9.90 12.49 -8.67
C LEU A 95 9.90 11.09 -9.32
N ALA A 96 9.29 10.09 -8.69
CA ALA A 96 9.34 8.68 -9.12
C ALA A 96 8.34 8.33 -10.24
N THR A 97 8.16 9.25 -11.19
CA THR A 97 7.18 9.16 -12.31
C THR A 97 7.61 8.30 -13.50
N THR A 98 8.84 7.79 -13.51
CA THR A 98 9.38 6.90 -14.56
C THR A 98 10.14 5.75 -13.90
N PRO A 99 10.34 4.60 -14.55
CA PRO A 99 11.13 3.50 -13.99
C PRO A 99 12.51 3.92 -13.45
N ARG A 100 13.23 4.75 -14.21
CA ARG A 100 14.56 5.26 -13.82
C ARG A 100 14.49 6.22 -12.63
N SER A 101 13.46 7.06 -12.57
CA SER A 101 13.32 7.95 -11.41
C SER A 101 12.82 7.20 -10.19
N PHE A 102 11.96 6.21 -10.35
CA PHE A 102 11.54 5.29 -9.28
C PHE A 102 12.73 4.54 -8.68
N GLU A 103 13.60 3.93 -9.48
CA GLU A 103 14.83 3.27 -9.00
C GLU A 103 15.66 4.19 -8.09
N ARG A 104 15.87 5.45 -8.53
CA ARG A 104 16.63 6.42 -7.76
C ARG A 104 15.98 6.75 -6.40
N GLU A 105 14.68 7.01 -6.38
CA GLU A 105 13.98 7.36 -5.14
C GLU A 105 13.84 6.14 -4.23
N TYR A 106 13.64 4.96 -4.81
CA TYR A 106 13.68 3.67 -4.11
C TYR A 106 15.00 3.48 -3.36
N ASP A 107 16.13 3.64 -4.05
CA ASP A 107 17.47 3.55 -3.46
C ASP A 107 17.69 4.61 -2.38
N ALA A 108 17.27 5.86 -2.62
CA ALA A 108 17.42 6.96 -1.67
C ALA A 108 16.58 6.77 -0.40
N SER A 109 15.41 6.15 -0.51
CA SER A 109 14.51 5.87 0.62
C SER A 109 15.02 4.76 1.54
N GLY A 110 15.92 3.90 1.05
CA GLY A 110 16.34 2.68 1.74
C GLY A 110 15.24 1.62 1.85
N ALA A 111 14.27 1.63 0.93
CA ALA A 111 13.28 0.58 0.80
C ALA A 111 13.97 -0.77 0.47
N CYS A 112 13.34 -1.86 0.90
CA CYS A 112 13.83 -3.23 0.68
C CYS A 112 12.80 -4.14 -0.02
N ALA A 113 11.58 -3.64 -0.25
CA ALA A 113 10.57 -4.31 -1.05
C ALA A 113 9.69 -3.33 -1.84
N VAL A 114 9.03 -3.85 -2.87
CA VAL A 114 7.96 -3.19 -3.62
C VAL A 114 6.66 -3.99 -3.41
N LEU A 115 5.57 -3.30 -3.10
CA LEU A 115 4.23 -3.86 -3.01
C LEU A 115 3.38 -3.28 -4.15
N VAL A 116 2.77 -4.13 -4.95
CA VAL A 116 1.86 -3.74 -6.05
C VAL A 116 0.44 -4.08 -5.66
N ASP A 117 -0.47 -3.11 -5.76
CA ASP A 117 -1.92 -3.34 -5.81
C ASP A 117 -2.37 -3.39 -7.28
N THR A 118 -2.68 -4.58 -7.77
CA THR A 118 -3.00 -4.80 -9.19
C THR A 118 -4.33 -4.19 -9.60
N PHE A 119 -5.19 -3.83 -8.64
CA PHE A 119 -6.48 -3.19 -8.94
C PHE A 119 -6.32 -1.79 -9.54
N ALA A 120 -5.17 -1.14 -9.37
CA ALA A 120 -4.89 0.12 -10.05
C ALA A 120 -4.74 -0.01 -11.58
N TYR A 121 -4.43 -1.21 -12.07
CA TYR A 121 -3.86 -1.44 -13.40
C TYR A 121 -4.89 -2.07 -14.35
N VAL A 122 -6.15 -1.62 -14.32
CA VAL A 122 -7.24 -2.20 -15.12
C VAL A 122 -7.02 -1.99 -16.63
N ASP A 123 -6.61 -0.79 -17.03
CA ASP A 123 -6.41 -0.42 -18.44
C ASP A 123 -5.06 -0.93 -18.99
N ASP A 124 -4.07 -1.12 -18.13
CA ASP A 124 -2.75 -1.66 -18.45
C ASP A 124 -2.28 -2.63 -17.36
N PRO A 125 -2.72 -3.91 -17.40
CA PRO A 125 -2.43 -4.92 -16.37
C PRO A 125 -0.95 -5.14 -16.06
N ASP A 126 -0.07 -4.76 -16.98
CA ASP A 126 1.38 -4.91 -16.86
C ASP A 126 2.08 -3.55 -16.64
N GLY A 127 1.34 -2.45 -16.50
CA GLY A 127 1.89 -1.10 -16.37
C GLY A 127 2.78 -0.86 -15.14
N TRP A 128 2.66 -1.71 -14.12
CA TRP A 128 3.54 -1.71 -12.95
C TRP A 128 4.89 -2.40 -13.19
N LYS A 129 4.97 -3.34 -14.14
CA LYS A 129 6.16 -4.18 -14.34
C LYS A 129 7.43 -3.38 -14.57
N PRO A 130 7.45 -2.32 -15.42
CA PRO A 130 8.67 -1.55 -15.64
C PRO A 130 9.23 -0.89 -14.36
N PHE A 131 8.37 -0.53 -13.41
CA PHE A 131 8.80 0.04 -12.13
C PHE A 131 9.39 -1.04 -11.21
N VAL A 132 8.75 -2.21 -11.16
CA VAL A 132 9.30 -3.36 -10.42
C VAL A 132 10.61 -3.83 -11.03
N ASP A 133 10.70 -3.97 -12.35
CA ASP A 133 11.91 -4.39 -13.08
C ASP A 133 13.09 -3.42 -12.90
N ALA A 134 12.83 -2.18 -12.49
CA ALA A 134 13.87 -1.23 -12.18
C ALA A 134 14.63 -1.58 -10.88
N VAL A 135 14.05 -2.39 -9.99
CA VAL A 135 14.64 -2.70 -8.66
C VAL A 135 14.58 -4.19 -8.28
N ALA A 136 13.73 -4.99 -8.91
CA ALA A 136 13.49 -6.42 -8.66
C ALA A 136 13.13 -7.16 -9.96
N ASP A 137 12.87 -8.48 -9.89
CA ASP A 137 12.39 -9.29 -11.03
C ASP A 137 10.84 -9.37 -10.98
N SER A 138 10.14 -8.69 -11.90
CA SER A 138 8.67 -8.61 -11.90
C SER A 138 7.97 -9.95 -12.15
N ASP A 139 8.67 -10.95 -12.67
CA ASP A 139 8.13 -12.31 -12.86
C ASP A 139 8.29 -13.19 -11.61
N ARG A 140 8.93 -12.68 -10.54
CA ARG A 140 9.25 -13.44 -9.32
C ARG A 140 8.76 -12.75 -8.05
N PRO A 141 7.44 -12.64 -7.85
CA PRO A 141 6.90 -12.15 -6.59
C PRO A 141 7.34 -13.07 -5.44
N SER A 142 7.79 -12.45 -4.35
CA SER A 142 8.13 -13.12 -3.09
C SER A 142 6.89 -13.52 -2.29
N VAL A 143 5.80 -12.75 -2.42
CA VAL A 143 4.49 -13.03 -1.84
C VAL A 143 3.41 -12.67 -2.86
N VAL A 144 2.38 -13.49 -2.93
CA VAL A 144 1.20 -13.30 -3.77
C VAL A 144 0.00 -13.50 -2.87
N SER A 145 -0.92 -12.55 -2.89
CA SER A 145 -2.19 -12.66 -2.17
C SER A 145 -3.03 -13.85 -2.65
N THR A 146 -3.86 -14.39 -1.75
CA THR A 146 -4.56 -15.67 -1.94
C THR A 146 -5.97 -15.52 -2.50
N ASP A 147 -6.47 -14.29 -2.67
CA ASP A 147 -7.72 -14.04 -3.38
C ASP A 147 -7.61 -14.45 -4.86
N SER A 148 -8.77 -14.64 -5.50
CA SER A 148 -8.85 -15.08 -6.90
C SER A 148 -8.19 -14.11 -7.87
N ASP A 149 -8.17 -12.83 -7.52
CA ASP A 149 -7.68 -11.76 -8.37
C ASP A 149 -6.17 -11.52 -8.17
N ARG A 150 -5.59 -12.15 -7.14
CA ARG A 150 -4.17 -12.01 -6.75
C ARG A 150 -3.80 -10.53 -6.61
N ARG A 151 -4.69 -9.78 -5.94
CA ARG A 151 -4.68 -8.33 -5.86
C ARG A 151 -3.33 -7.74 -5.44
N TRP A 152 -2.73 -8.27 -4.38
CA TRP A 152 -1.44 -7.79 -3.88
C TRP A 152 -0.29 -8.70 -4.27
N LEU A 153 0.80 -8.10 -4.71
CA LEU A 153 2.07 -8.74 -5.03
C LEU A 153 3.21 -8.06 -4.26
N LEU A 154 4.11 -8.84 -3.66
CA LEU A 154 5.31 -8.33 -2.99
C LEU A 154 6.57 -8.77 -3.74
N PHE A 155 7.48 -7.85 -3.99
CA PHE A 155 8.79 -8.11 -4.59
C PHE A 155 9.88 -7.67 -3.61
N ARG A 156 10.87 -8.51 -3.38
CA ARG A 156 12.04 -8.17 -2.58
C ARG A 156 13.18 -7.73 -3.48
N THR A 157 13.88 -6.68 -3.07
CA THR A 157 15.10 -6.26 -3.75
C THR A 157 16.31 -6.93 -3.10
N GLY A 158 17.21 -7.46 -3.92
CA GLY A 158 18.33 -8.29 -3.46
C GLY A 158 17.90 -9.70 -3.02
N SER A 159 18.37 -10.70 -3.76
CA SER A 159 18.35 -12.12 -3.39
C SER A 159 19.40 -12.46 -2.34
#